data_AF-A0A920S1Z0-F1
#
_entry.id   AF-A0A920S1Z0-F1
#
_cell.length_a   1.000
_cell.length_b   1.000
_cell.length_c   1.000
_cell.angle_alpha   90.00
_cell.angle_beta   90.00
_cell.angle_gamma   90.00
#
_symmetry.space_group_name_H-M   'P 1'
#
loop_
_entity.id
_entity.type
_entity.pdbx_description
1 polymer ?
#
loop_
_entity_poly.entity_id
_entity_poly.type
_entity_poly.pdbx_seq_one_letter_code
_entity_poly.pdbx_strand_id
1 'polypeptide(L)'
;MVRQFTIFCLISVAQLLGQAAERFDYHSIGKQLTVASQGIYEGELHLRTEGKARPQEMRGYGEGWRGDSHLLWDGVVEESNAVQFDISEAGRYTLAMQWTSAPDYGVFEVQLNGKVIEPQLDLYSPRVKLAELRELGEFEMKAGAQRLVIKLIGGNPKAQKFQGKGYLYGLDYLKLTDLSPKSEMPEEIKPTAEALFNLDDARFMMKQYCFRCHGVKKVKGKVNLEALVKRADFLKHIEITRHAAEMMAKAEMPPEDEKQPTKVERTKLAYFFDDLVNEYVQSNMELEPVVMRRLNRYEYNNAVRDLLQLRGEFIRYRRR
;
A
#
# COMPACT_ATOMS: atom_id res chain seq x y z
N MET A 1 -38.57 -31.04 48.53
CA MET A 1 -37.12 -30.96 48.82
C MET A 1 -36.38 -31.48 47.58
N VAL A 2 -35.43 -30.70 47.03
CA VAL A 2 -34.39 -31.12 46.04
C VAL A 2 -34.79 -31.45 44.56
N ARG A 3 -34.42 -30.49 43.70
CA ARG A 3 -33.73 -30.53 42.37
C ARG A 3 -34.29 -31.22 41.09
N GLN A 4 -34.30 -30.37 40.05
CA GLN A 4 -34.25 -30.60 38.60
C GLN A 4 -33.13 -31.55 38.10
N PHE A 5 -33.39 -32.22 36.95
CA PHE A 5 -32.49 -32.63 35.85
C PHE A 5 -33.28 -33.61 34.90
N THR A 6 -33.22 -33.66 33.55
CA THR A 6 -32.63 -32.84 32.44
C THR A 6 -33.28 -33.29 31.08
N ILE A 7 -32.79 -32.78 29.92
CA ILE A 7 -32.72 -33.42 28.56
C ILE A 7 -33.78 -33.13 27.47
N PHE A 8 -33.30 -32.38 26.45
CA PHE A 8 -33.51 -32.43 24.98
C PHE A 8 -34.84 -32.82 24.32
N CYS A 9 -35.27 -31.95 23.40
CA CYS A 9 -36.22 -32.24 22.33
C CYS A 9 -35.47 -32.37 20.98
N LEU A 10 -35.86 -33.35 20.14
CA LEU A 10 -35.24 -33.70 18.87
C LEU A 10 -36.29 -33.69 17.74
N ILE A 11 -36.40 -32.58 16.99
CA ILE A 11 -37.18 -32.44 15.75
C ILE A 11 -36.50 -31.30 14.97
N SER A 12 -36.23 -31.31 13.67
CA SER A 12 -36.10 -32.29 12.59
C SER A 12 -35.70 -31.46 11.37
N VAL A 13 -34.92 -32.01 10.44
CA VAL A 13 -34.47 -31.31 9.23
C VAL A 13 -35.61 -31.18 8.22
N ALA A 14 -35.85 -29.98 7.66
CA ALA A 14 -36.21 -29.75 6.25
C ALA A 14 -36.52 -28.28 5.95
N GLN A 15 -35.59 -27.55 5.33
CA GLN A 15 -35.90 -26.53 4.32
C GLN A 15 -34.62 -26.08 3.59
N LEU A 16 -34.37 -26.71 2.45
CA LEU A 16 -33.38 -26.30 1.45
C LEU A 16 -34.16 -25.99 0.17
N LEU A 17 -34.02 -24.77 -0.34
CA LEU A 17 -34.08 -24.32 -1.75
C LEU A 17 -34.46 -22.84 -1.79
N GLY A 18 -33.47 -21.98 -2.03
CA GLY A 18 -33.67 -20.53 -2.04
C GLY A 18 -32.41 -19.67 -2.01
N GLN A 19 -31.22 -20.24 -2.29
CA GLN A 19 -30.03 -19.42 -2.51
C GLN A 19 -30.11 -18.80 -3.91
N ALA A 20 -30.61 -17.57 -3.96
CA ALA A 20 -30.30 -16.67 -5.06
C ALA A 20 -28.78 -16.52 -5.12
N ALA A 21 -28.20 -16.69 -6.31
CA ALA A 21 -26.77 -16.48 -6.50
C ALA A 21 -26.44 -15.01 -6.21
N GLU A 22 -25.75 -14.75 -5.10
CA GLU A 22 -25.24 -13.42 -4.80
C GLU A 22 -24.26 -13.04 -5.91
N ARG A 23 -24.60 -11.93 -6.58
CA ARG A 23 -23.84 -11.39 -7.69
C ARG A 23 -22.53 -10.85 -7.13
N PHE A 24 -21.44 -11.55 -7.41
CA PHE A 24 -20.09 -11.24 -6.96
C PHE A 24 -19.78 -9.75 -7.14
N ASP A 25 -19.69 -9.01 -6.03
CA ASP A 25 -19.50 -7.56 -6.05
C ASP A 25 -18.01 -7.22 -6.16
N TYR A 26 -17.58 -6.92 -7.39
CA TYR A 26 -16.22 -6.51 -7.71
C TYR A 26 -15.77 -5.23 -6.96
N HIS A 27 -16.69 -4.41 -6.42
CA HIS A 27 -16.33 -3.25 -5.60
C HIS A 27 -15.88 -3.59 -4.18
N SER A 28 -16.07 -4.83 -3.73
CA SER A 28 -15.59 -5.29 -2.42
C SER A 28 -14.12 -5.74 -2.42
N ILE A 29 -13.56 -6.06 -3.59
CA ILE A 29 -12.14 -6.41 -3.78
C ILE A 29 -11.31 -5.12 -3.90
N GLY A 30 -11.08 -4.47 -2.77
CA GLY A 30 -10.36 -3.19 -2.72
C GLY A 30 -10.15 -2.59 -1.33
N LYS A 31 -10.86 -3.05 -0.29
CA LYS A 31 -10.57 -2.68 1.11
C LYS A 31 -9.55 -3.61 1.78
N GLN A 32 -8.48 -3.92 1.06
CA GLN A 32 -7.24 -4.30 1.72
C GLN A 32 -6.67 -3.01 2.33
N LEU A 33 -6.30 -3.00 3.62
CA LEU A 33 -5.56 -1.86 4.15
C LEU A 33 -4.24 -1.78 3.40
N THR A 34 -4.14 -0.82 2.48
CA THR A 34 -2.85 -0.41 1.93
C THR A 34 -2.04 0.10 3.10
N VAL A 35 -1.02 -0.65 3.50
CA VAL A 35 -0.05 -0.18 4.49
C VAL A 35 0.76 0.90 3.81
N ALA A 36 0.93 2.05 4.47
CA ALA A 36 1.68 3.19 3.95
C ALA A 36 3.07 2.77 3.43
N SER A 37 3.24 2.79 2.12
CA SER A 37 4.49 2.36 1.50
C SER A 37 5.58 3.38 1.83
N GLN A 38 6.68 2.91 2.42
CA GLN A 38 7.82 3.73 2.81
C GLN A 38 7.47 4.93 3.71
N GLY A 39 6.43 4.78 4.54
CA GLY A 39 5.95 5.84 5.45
C GLY A 39 5.15 6.95 4.75
N ILE A 40 4.76 6.78 3.47
CA ILE A 40 3.92 7.73 2.75
C ILE A 40 2.45 7.26 2.77
N TYR A 41 1.58 8.15 3.25
CA TYR A 41 0.15 7.96 3.41
C TYR A 41 -0.57 8.95 2.47
N GLU A 42 -1.03 8.45 1.32
CA GLU A 42 -1.88 9.22 0.39
C GLU A 42 -3.15 9.71 1.11
N GLY A 43 -3.54 10.95 0.84
CA GLY A 43 -4.66 11.62 1.48
C GLY A 43 -5.98 10.90 1.26
N GLU A 44 -6.22 10.42 0.05
CA GLU A 44 -7.48 9.84 -0.40
C GLU A 44 -7.64 8.34 -0.10
N LEU A 45 -6.52 7.64 0.10
CA LEU A 45 -6.49 6.18 0.32
C LEU A 45 -6.21 5.78 1.78
N HIS A 46 -5.32 6.50 2.47
CA HIS A 46 -4.82 6.09 3.78
C HIS A 46 -5.44 6.87 4.95
N LEU A 47 -5.97 8.07 4.70
CA LEU A 47 -6.52 8.92 5.75
C LEU A 47 -8.02 8.66 5.94
N ARG A 48 -8.40 8.24 7.16
CA ARG A 48 -9.80 8.03 7.51
C ARG A 48 -10.43 9.39 7.82
N THR A 49 -11.40 9.83 7.02
CA THR A 49 -12.08 11.11 7.20
C THR A 49 -13.27 10.99 8.17
N GLU A 50 -13.43 11.96 9.06
CA GLU A 50 -14.61 12.06 9.95
C GLU A 50 -15.70 12.99 9.38
N GLY A 51 -15.47 13.59 8.21
CA GLY A 51 -16.35 14.59 7.60
C GLY A 51 -16.38 14.54 6.06
N LYS A 52 -16.85 15.63 5.44
CA LYS A 52 -17.10 15.76 3.98
C LYS A 52 -15.87 15.77 3.06
N ALA A 53 -14.68 15.46 3.57
CA ALA A 53 -13.47 15.37 2.74
C ALA A 53 -13.57 14.15 1.80
N ARG A 54 -13.08 14.32 0.57
CA ARG A 54 -13.28 13.38 -0.54
C ARG A 54 -12.11 13.39 -1.52
N PRO A 55 -11.87 12.30 -2.26
CA PRO A 55 -10.92 12.31 -3.36
C PRO A 55 -11.30 13.36 -4.42
N GLN A 56 -10.30 13.94 -5.09
CA GLN A 56 -10.45 14.66 -6.36
C GLN A 56 -9.34 14.25 -7.33
N GLU A 57 -9.69 14.07 -8.60
CA GLU A 57 -8.73 13.76 -9.66
C GLU A 57 -7.99 15.02 -10.12
N MET A 58 -6.67 14.90 -10.30
CA MET A 58 -5.76 16.03 -10.49
C MET A 58 -5.07 16.09 -11.87
N ARG A 59 -5.22 15.08 -12.74
CA ARG A 59 -4.60 15.09 -14.09
C ARG A 59 -5.08 16.26 -14.93
N GLY A 60 -6.32 16.71 -14.74
CA GLY A 60 -6.85 17.91 -15.40
C GLY A 60 -6.15 19.23 -15.01
N TYR A 61 -5.33 19.23 -13.96
CA TYR A 61 -4.66 20.42 -13.40
C TYR A 61 -3.13 20.41 -13.59
N GLY A 62 -2.54 19.25 -13.89
CA GLY A 62 -1.11 19.09 -14.20
C GLY A 62 -0.57 17.73 -13.77
N GLU A 63 0.76 17.59 -13.80
CA GLU A 63 1.49 16.42 -13.34
C GLU A 63 2.10 16.67 -11.95
N GLY A 64 2.35 15.59 -11.18
CA GLY A 64 3.14 15.62 -9.95
C GLY A 64 2.43 15.11 -8.70
N TRP A 65 1.09 15.16 -8.66
CA TRP A 65 0.28 14.57 -7.58
C TRP A 65 0.49 13.05 -7.49
N ARG A 66 0.61 12.53 -6.27
CA ARG A 66 0.77 11.09 -6.05
C ARG A 66 -0.56 10.40 -6.35
N GLY A 67 -0.51 9.30 -7.11
CA GLY A 67 -1.72 8.60 -7.54
C GLY A 67 -2.68 9.42 -8.41
N ASP A 68 -2.24 10.52 -9.03
CA ASP A 68 -3.07 11.45 -9.82
C ASP A 68 -4.25 12.08 -9.03
N SER A 69 -4.20 12.08 -7.70
CA SER A 69 -5.31 12.51 -6.85
C SER A 69 -4.85 13.31 -5.63
N HIS A 70 -5.80 13.77 -4.83
CA HIS A 70 -5.57 14.27 -3.49
C HIS A 70 -6.87 14.22 -2.67
N LEU A 71 -6.76 14.37 -1.36
CA LEU A 71 -7.90 14.58 -0.47
C LEU A 71 -8.31 16.05 -0.46
N LEU A 72 -9.44 16.36 -1.08
CA LEU A 72 -10.05 17.69 -1.07
C LEU A 72 -11.06 17.82 0.08
N TRP A 73 -11.07 18.99 0.73
CA TRP A 73 -12.13 19.42 1.64
C TRP A 73 -12.47 20.89 1.40
N ASP A 74 -13.74 21.25 1.57
CA ASP A 74 -14.25 22.63 1.56
C ASP A 74 -14.83 23.00 2.93
N GLY A 75 -14.85 24.28 3.30
CA GLY A 75 -15.53 24.75 4.51
C GLY A 75 -15.62 26.26 4.64
N VAL A 76 -16.23 26.74 5.72
CA VAL A 76 -16.23 28.16 6.12
C VAL A 76 -15.29 28.41 7.30
N VAL A 77 -14.91 29.67 7.52
CA VAL A 77 -13.98 30.05 8.61
C VAL A 77 -14.54 29.58 9.96
N GLU A 78 -13.65 29.09 10.81
CA GLU A 78 -13.87 28.34 12.06
C GLU A 78 -14.32 26.87 11.91
N GLU A 79 -14.73 26.37 10.73
CA GLU A 79 -14.90 24.93 10.51
C GLU A 79 -13.54 24.21 10.46
N SER A 80 -13.55 22.91 10.78
CA SER A 80 -12.38 22.04 10.69
C SER A 80 -12.70 20.71 10.02
N ASN A 81 -11.73 20.16 9.29
CA ASN A 81 -11.74 18.75 8.95
C ASN A 81 -10.93 17.92 9.95
N ALA A 82 -11.27 16.65 10.03
CA ALA A 82 -10.68 15.67 10.92
C ALA A 82 -10.30 14.43 10.13
N VAL A 83 -9.03 14.03 10.22
CA VAL A 83 -8.50 12.84 9.54
C VAL A 83 -7.62 12.02 10.49
N GLN A 84 -7.61 10.70 10.31
CA GLN A 84 -6.81 9.77 11.11
C GLN A 84 -5.90 8.91 10.23
N PHE A 85 -4.71 8.60 10.73
CA PHE A 85 -3.76 7.65 10.14
C PHE A 85 -3.20 6.74 11.23
N ASP A 86 -2.97 5.47 10.92
CA ASP A 86 -2.47 4.47 11.88
C ASP A 86 -0.94 4.32 11.77
N ILE A 87 -0.23 4.31 12.89
CA ILE A 87 1.19 3.95 12.96
C ILE A 87 1.33 2.58 13.62
N SER A 88 2.16 1.70 13.08
CA SER A 88 2.35 0.34 13.59
C SER A 88 3.08 0.28 14.93
N GLU A 89 4.04 1.18 15.15
CA GLU A 89 4.95 1.18 16.30
C GLU A 89 4.95 2.55 17.00
N ALA A 90 5.30 2.57 18.29
CA ALA A 90 5.48 3.82 19.02
C ALA A 90 6.92 4.29 18.86
N GLY A 91 7.14 5.56 18.55
CA GLY A 91 8.47 6.05 18.19
C GLY A 91 8.51 7.56 18.00
N ARG A 92 9.69 8.05 17.61
CA ARG A 92 9.86 9.44 17.14
C ARG A 92 9.80 9.44 15.62
N TYR A 93 9.08 10.38 15.03
CA TYR A 93 8.95 10.51 13.57
C TYR A 93 9.15 11.95 13.14
N THR A 94 9.82 12.20 12.00
CA THR A 94 9.53 13.44 11.25
C THR A 94 8.17 13.30 10.59
N LEU A 95 7.43 14.40 10.51
CA LEU A 95 6.22 14.51 9.71
C LEU A 95 6.41 15.60 8.65
N ALA A 96 6.18 15.25 7.39
CA ALA A 96 6.06 16.18 6.28
C ALA A 96 4.70 16.01 5.59
N MET A 97 4.15 17.08 5.03
CA MET A 97 2.86 17.03 4.31
C MET A 97 2.94 17.78 2.97
N GLN A 98 2.51 17.11 1.90
CA GLN A 98 2.44 17.67 0.56
C GLN A 98 1.02 18.18 0.30
N TRP A 99 0.91 19.47 0.00
CA TRP A 99 -0.37 20.13 -0.23
C TRP A 99 -0.52 20.54 -1.69
N THR A 100 -1.76 20.77 -2.12
CA THR A 100 -2.08 21.58 -3.29
C THR A 100 -2.24 23.04 -2.88
N SER A 101 -1.78 23.97 -3.73
CA SER A 101 -2.13 25.39 -3.65
C SER A 101 -3.00 25.78 -4.84
N ALA A 102 -4.01 26.63 -4.63
CA ALA A 102 -4.95 27.04 -5.68
C ALA A 102 -5.59 28.43 -5.40
N PRO A 103 -6.32 29.04 -6.36
CA PRO A 103 -6.84 30.39 -6.22
C PRO A 103 -7.95 30.54 -5.17
N ASP A 104 -8.64 29.45 -4.84
CA ASP A 104 -9.77 29.38 -3.92
C ASP A 104 -9.45 28.69 -2.58
N TYR A 105 -8.15 28.49 -2.32
CA TYR A 105 -7.68 27.81 -1.11
C TYR A 105 -7.45 28.77 0.05
N GLY A 106 -7.64 28.25 1.26
CA GLY A 106 -7.67 29.01 2.50
C GLY A 106 -6.34 29.11 3.23
N VAL A 107 -6.41 29.69 4.42
CA VAL A 107 -5.35 29.69 5.44
C VAL A 107 -5.80 28.79 6.60
N PHE A 108 -4.94 27.85 6.99
CA PHE A 108 -5.29 26.77 7.91
C PHE A 108 -4.37 26.70 9.14
N GLU A 109 -4.95 26.29 10.27
CA GLU A 109 -4.21 25.78 11.43
C GLU A 109 -4.26 24.25 11.38
N VAL A 110 -3.10 23.59 11.50
CA VAL A 110 -3.00 22.12 11.57
C VAL A 110 -2.59 21.71 12.98
N GLN A 111 -3.34 20.78 13.55
CA GLN A 111 -3.07 20.18 14.86
C GLN A 111 -2.88 18.67 14.73
N LEU A 112 -1.87 18.11 15.40
CA LEU A 112 -1.67 16.68 15.57
C LEU A 112 -1.96 16.31 17.02
N ASN A 113 -2.87 15.36 17.23
CA ASN A 113 -3.26 14.86 18.56
C ASN A 113 -3.65 15.98 19.55
N GLY A 114 -4.25 17.08 19.04
CA GLY A 114 -4.66 18.25 19.82
C GLY A 114 -3.57 19.31 20.08
N LYS A 115 -2.34 19.11 19.59
CA LYS A 115 -1.26 20.11 19.62
C LYS A 115 -1.16 20.79 18.26
N VAL A 116 -1.18 22.14 18.21
CA VAL A 116 -0.88 22.90 16.98
C VAL A 116 0.54 22.58 16.52
N ILE A 117 0.68 22.18 15.26
CA ILE A 117 1.95 21.87 14.59
C ILE A 117 2.26 22.85 13.46
N GLU A 118 1.22 23.46 12.88
CA GLU A 118 1.34 24.53 11.89
C GLU A 118 0.26 25.58 12.19
N PRO A 119 0.63 26.76 12.73
CA PRO A 119 -0.35 27.78 13.11
C PRO A 119 -0.92 28.54 11.91
N GLN A 120 -0.22 28.61 10.76
CA GLN A 120 -0.66 29.42 9.63
C GLN A 120 -0.17 28.89 8.28
N LEU A 121 -0.84 27.86 7.78
CA LEU A 121 -0.64 27.31 6.44
C LEU A 121 -1.48 28.07 5.40
N ASP A 122 -0.89 29.03 4.70
CA ASP A 122 -1.52 29.67 3.53
C ASP A 122 -1.34 28.80 2.29
N LEU A 123 -2.45 28.30 1.73
CA LEU A 123 -2.46 27.48 0.51
C LEU A 123 -2.90 28.25 -0.74
N TYR A 124 -2.98 29.58 -0.69
CA TYR A 124 -3.30 30.39 -1.86
C TYR A 124 -2.21 30.33 -2.94
N SER A 125 -2.62 30.16 -4.20
CA SER A 125 -1.78 30.39 -5.38
C SER A 125 -2.63 30.87 -6.56
N PRO A 126 -2.16 31.79 -7.42
CA PRO A 126 -2.92 32.27 -8.57
C PRO A 126 -3.19 31.19 -9.64
N ARG A 127 -2.63 29.99 -9.50
CA ARG A 127 -2.90 28.79 -10.30
C ARG A 127 -2.84 27.56 -9.41
N VAL A 128 -3.54 26.49 -9.82
CA VAL A 128 -3.42 25.17 -9.20
C VAL A 128 -2.01 24.63 -9.41
N LYS A 129 -1.35 24.20 -8.33
CA LYS A 129 -0.03 23.55 -8.34
C LYS A 129 0.16 22.75 -7.05
N LEU A 130 1.19 21.91 -6.99
CA LEU A 130 1.72 21.47 -5.69
C LEU A 130 2.31 22.66 -4.93
N ALA A 131 2.06 22.69 -3.62
CA ALA A 131 2.78 23.52 -2.67
C ALA A 131 4.23 23.03 -2.51
N GLU A 132 5.07 23.79 -1.82
CA GLU A 132 6.33 23.24 -1.32
C GLU A 132 6.03 22.20 -0.23
N LEU A 133 6.80 21.11 -0.18
CA LEU A 133 6.65 20.08 0.84
C LEU A 133 6.83 20.70 2.23
N ARG A 134 5.80 20.60 3.07
CA ARG A 134 5.82 21.24 4.40
C ARG A 134 6.37 20.26 5.43
N GLU A 135 7.63 20.44 5.78
CA GLU A 135 8.24 19.82 6.96
C GLU A 135 7.59 20.42 8.24
N LEU A 136 6.99 19.58 9.07
CA LEU A 136 6.23 19.98 10.27
C LEU A 136 7.00 19.70 11.57
N GLY A 137 8.16 19.04 11.49
CA GLY A 137 9.06 18.77 12.61
C GLY A 137 8.99 17.33 13.12
N GLU A 138 9.55 17.13 14.32
CA GLU A 138 9.68 15.84 14.98
C GLU A 138 8.61 15.63 16.06
N PHE A 139 8.05 14.43 16.12
CA PHE A 139 6.96 14.08 17.02
C PHE A 139 7.16 12.70 17.65
N GLU A 140 6.96 12.60 18.97
CA GLU A 140 6.69 11.33 19.62
C GLU A 140 5.24 10.91 19.32
N MET A 141 5.08 9.75 18.70
CA MET A 141 3.79 9.19 18.32
C MET A 141 3.63 7.81 18.94
N LYS A 142 2.39 7.47 19.33
CA LYS A 142 2.05 6.16 19.90
C LYS A 142 1.66 5.21 18.78
N ALA A 143 1.85 3.90 18.96
CA ALA A 143 1.25 2.91 18.06
C ALA A 143 -0.29 3.06 18.05
N GLY A 144 -0.89 2.87 16.88
CA GLY A 144 -2.32 3.07 16.61
C GLY A 144 -2.64 4.42 15.94
N ALA A 145 -3.92 4.77 15.97
CA ALA A 145 -4.46 5.93 15.28
C ALA A 145 -3.93 7.26 15.85
N GLN A 146 -3.23 8.02 15.00
CA GLN A 146 -2.96 9.44 15.19
C GLN A 146 -4.06 10.26 14.53
N ARG A 147 -4.31 11.45 15.07
CA ARG A 147 -5.41 12.31 14.62
C ARG A 147 -4.92 13.68 14.23
N LEU A 148 -5.19 14.09 12.99
CA LEU A 148 -5.02 15.44 12.50
C LEU A 148 -6.35 16.21 12.56
N VAL A 149 -6.27 17.49 12.94
CA VAL A 149 -7.33 18.48 12.78
C VAL A 149 -6.78 19.57 11.86
N ILE A 150 -7.52 19.91 10.82
CA ILE A 150 -7.18 20.98 9.87
C ILE A 150 -8.29 22.01 9.96
N LYS A 151 -8.06 23.12 10.65
CA LYS A 151 -9.04 24.18 10.90
C LYS A 151 -8.86 25.33 9.92
N LEU A 152 -9.94 25.76 9.27
CA LEU A 152 -9.94 26.93 8.39
C LEU A 152 -9.99 28.21 9.23
N ILE A 153 -8.88 28.94 9.32
CA ILE A 153 -8.74 30.16 10.13
C ILE A 153 -8.89 31.46 9.32
N GLY A 154 -8.88 31.36 7.98
CA GLY A 154 -9.08 32.50 7.10
C GLY A 154 -8.81 32.19 5.63
N GLY A 155 -8.55 33.23 4.84
CA GLY A 155 -8.10 33.10 3.45
C GLY A 155 -7.18 34.26 3.09
N ASN A 156 -6.26 34.03 2.16
CA ASN A 156 -5.41 35.09 1.65
C ASN A 156 -6.28 36.23 1.06
N PRO A 157 -5.94 37.52 1.23
CA PRO A 157 -6.70 38.63 0.64
C PRO A 157 -6.88 38.57 -0.89
N LYS A 158 -6.04 37.77 -1.58
CA LYS A 158 -6.11 37.52 -3.03
C LYS A 158 -6.88 36.24 -3.39
N ALA A 159 -7.23 35.41 -2.41
CA ALA A 159 -7.95 34.16 -2.64
C ALA A 159 -9.43 34.41 -2.95
N GLN A 160 -9.95 33.68 -3.93
CA GLN A 160 -11.35 33.67 -4.29
C GLN A 160 -12.13 32.84 -3.26
N LYS A 161 -13.32 33.28 -2.86
CA LYS A 161 -14.15 32.47 -1.96
C LYS A 161 -14.86 31.36 -2.72
N PHE A 162 -14.61 30.11 -2.36
CA PHE A 162 -15.39 28.98 -2.84
C PHE A 162 -16.87 29.17 -2.47
N GLN A 163 -17.73 29.08 -3.49
CA GLN A 163 -19.18 29.35 -3.39
C GLN A 163 -19.50 30.71 -2.72
N GLY A 164 -18.61 31.70 -2.82
CA GLY A 164 -18.78 33.03 -2.22
C GLY A 164 -18.62 33.13 -0.70
N LYS A 165 -18.47 32.00 0.02
CA LYS A 165 -18.50 31.96 1.49
C LYS A 165 -17.30 31.28 2.15
N GLY A 166 -16.68 30.31 1.48
CA GLY A 166 -15.71 29.41 2.08
C GLY A 166 -14.39 29.36 1.32
N TYR A 167 -13.56 28.40 1.69
CA TYR A 167 -12.30 28.06 1.03
C TYR A 167 -12.11 26.53 1.03
N LEU A 168 -11.18 26.04 0.22
CA LEU A 168 -10.79 24.62 0.21
C LEU A 168 -9.36 24.40 0.70
N TYR A 169 -9.02 23.13 0.96
CA TYR A 169 -7.66 22.63 0.88
C TYR A 169 -7.63 21.33 0.07
N GLY A 170 -6.45 20.98 -0.43
CA GLY A 170 -6.13 19.69 -1.03
C GLY A 170 -4.86 19.13 -0.40
N LEU A 171 -4.94 17.92 0.15
CA LEU A 171 -3.82 17.19 0.77
C LEU A 171 -3.47 16.00 -0.11
N ASP A 172 -2.29 16.03 -0.73
CA ASP A 172 -1.77 14.98 -1.63
C ASP A 172 -1.36 13.77 -0.79
N TYR A 173 -0.28 13.89 -0.01
CA TYR A 173 0.16 12.86 0.93
C TYR A 173 0.73 13.46 2.22
N LEU A 174 0.77 12.65 3.28
CA LEU A 174 1.68 12.87 4.40
C LEU A 174 2.79 11.82 4.40
N LYS A 175 3.98 12.20 4.87
CA LYS A 175 5.17 11.36 4.94
C LYS A 175 5.69 11.34 6.36
N LEU A 176 5.87 10.13 6.91
CA LEU A 176 6.52 9.87 8.18
C LEU A 176 7.91 9.27 7.92
N THR A 177 8.94 9.80 8.57
CA THR A 177 10.27 9.16 8.64
C THR A 177 10.56 8.78 10.07
N ASP A 178 10.85 7.51 10.34
CA ASP A 178 11.20 7.05 11.70
C ASP A 178 12.57 7.60 12.13
N LEU A 179 12.58 8.26 13.28
CA LEU A 179 13.73 8.84 14.00
C LEU A 179 14.01 8.15 15.34
N SER A 180 13.25 7.10 15.65
CA SER A 180 13.65 6.16 16.68
C SER A 180 15.04 5.64 16.27
N PRO A 181 16.05 5.65 17.17
CA PRO A 181 17.30 4.99 16.85
C PRO A 181 16.93 3.54 16.54
N LYS A 182 17.12 3.11 15.28
CA LYS A 182 17.08 1.69 14.93
C LYS A 182 17.96 1.02 15.95
N SER A 183 17.38 0.14 16.79
CA SER A 183 18.08 -0.47 17.91
C SER A 183 19.43 -0.97 17.43
N GLU A 184 20.48 -0.24 17.79
CA GLU A 184 21.84 -0.66 17.54
C GLU A 184 22.06 -1.89 18.43
N MET A 185 21.85 -3.07 17.83
CA MET A 185 22.81 -4.13 18.06
C MET A 185 24.19 -3.49 17.93
N PRO A 186 25.04 -3.60 18.97
CA PRO A 186 26.08 -2.63 19.29
C PRO A 186 26.91 -2.23 18.07
N GLU A 187 27.25 -0.94 18.00
CA GLU A 187 27.91 -0.27 16.87
C GLU A 187 29.34 -0.81 16.60
N GLU A 188 29.42 -2.04 16.11
CA GLU A 188 30.56 -2.58 15.39
C GLU A 188 30.08 -3.41 14.19
N ILE A 189 30.64 -3.07 13.03
CA ILE A 189 30.38 -3.60 11.67
C ILE A 189 29.24 -2.89 10.94
N LYS A 190 29.63 -1.84 10.20
CA LYS A 190 28.95 -1.46 8.95
C LYS A 190 28.95 -2.70 8.04
N PRO A 191 27.80 -3.24 7.63
CA PRO A 191 27.76 -4.10 6.45
C PRO A 191 27.90 -3.14 5.26
N THR A 192 29.14 -2.99 4.79
CA THR A 192 29.39 -2.72 3.38
C THR A 192 28.53 -3.68 2.54
N ALA A 193 28.19 -3.31 1.31
CA ALA A 193 27.42 -4.16 0.38
C ALA A 193 28.22 -5.38 -0.14
N GLU A 194 29.07 -5.96 0.70
CA GLU A 194 30.15 -6.90 0.41
C GLU A 194 30.23 -8.06 1.44
N ALA A 195 29.30 -8.15 2.40
CA ALA A 195 29.35 -9.14 3.49
C ALA A 195 28.01 -9.86 3.80
N LEU A 196 27.64 -10.78 2.89
CA LEU A 196 27.15 -12.13 3.22
C LEU A 196 25.90 -12.28 4.14
N PHE A 197 24.73 -12.49 3.52
CA PHE A 197 24.07 -13.78 3.76
C PHE A 197 24.80 -14.81 2.92
N ASN A 198 25.64 -15.64 3.55
CA ASN A 198 26.50 -16.52 2.79
C ASN A 198 25.67 -17.57 2.03
N LEU A 199 26.05 -17.87 0.79
CA LEU A 199 25.41 -18.92 -0.01
C LEU A 199 25.41 -20.26 0.75
N ASP A 200 26.44 -20.51 1.56
CA ASP A 200 26.54 -21.68 2.42
C ASP A 200 25.49 -21.73 3.55
N ASP A 201 25.11 -20.59 4.14
CA ASP A 201 24.08 -20.51 5.19
C ASP A 201 22.68 -20.73 4.59
N ALA A 202 22.40 -20.07 3.47
CA ALA A 202 21.19 -20.31 2.69
C ALA A 202 21.10 -21.78 2.27
N ARG A 203 22.20 -22.36 1.80
CA ARG A 203 22.27 -23.78 1.39
C ARG A 203 22.17 -24.74 2.58
N PHE A 204 22.63 -24.36 3.77
CA PHE A 204 22.37 -25.12 5.00
C PHE A 204 20.88 -25.16 5.33
N MET A 205 20.19 -24.02 5.29
CA MET A 205 18.74 -23.94 5.48
C MET A 205 17.97 -24.70 4.38
N MET A 206 18.40 -24.61 3.11
CA MET A 206 17.80 -25.39 2.02
C MET A 206 17.98 -26.91 2.19
N LYS A 207 19.09 -27.38 2.76
CA LYS A 207 19.24 -28.81 3.13
C LYS A 207 18.21 -29.27 4.16
N GLN A 208 17.85 -28.40 5.12
CA GLN A 208 16.87 -28.70 6.17
C GLN A 208 15.42 -28.69 5.65
N TYR A 209 15.09 -27.69 4.82
CA TYR A 209 13.69 -27.35 4.50
C TYR A 209 13.30 -27.62 3.05
N CYS A 210 14.23 -27.52 2.09
CA CYS A 210 13.90 -27.52 0.65
C CYS A 210 14.29 -28.82 -0.07
N PHE A 211 15.52 -29.34 0.14
CA PHE A 211 16.08 -30.45 -0.65
C PHE A 211 15.35 -31.79 -0.45
N ARG A 212 14.56 -31.94 0.63
CA ARG A 212 13.67 -33.10 0.84
C ARG A 212 12.55 -33.20 -0.22
N CYS A 213 12.16 -32.08 -0.82
CA CYS A 213 11.15 -32.00 -1.87
C CYS A 213 11.66 -31.44 -3.21
N HIS A 214 12.80 -30.75 -3.21
CA HIS A 214 13.42 -30.10 -4.38
C HIS A 214 14.92 -30.44 -4.49
N GLY A 215 15.25 -31.73 -4.37
CA GLY A 215 16.62 -32.26 -4.43
C GLY A 215 16.70 -33.50 -5.32
N VAL A 216 17.88 -34.10 -5.46
CA VAL A 216 18.12 -35.20 -6.42
C VAL A 216 17.23 -36.42 -6.17
N LYS A 217 16.85 -36.68 -4.90
CA LYS A 217 15.99 -37.81 -4.52
C LYS A 217 14.50 -37.60 -4.76
N LYS A 218 14.03 -36.34 -4.84
CA LYS A 218 12.60 -35.99 -4.97
C LYS A 218 12.51 -34.58 -5.57
N VAL A 219 11.91 -34.49 -6.76
CA VAL A 219 11.87 -33.26 -7.57
C VAL A 219 10.42 -32.79 -7.74
N LYS A 220 9.76 -32.36 -6.64
CA LYS A 220 8.42 -31.75 -6.70
C LYS A 220 8.48 -30.51 -7.61
N GLY A 221 7.43 -30.29 -8.40
CA GLY A 221 7.33 -29.13 -9.31
C GLY A 221 8.37 -29.09 -10.44
N LYS A 222 9.13 -30.17 -10.70
CA LYS A 222 10.28 -30.19 -11.62
C LYS A 222 11.43 -29.24 -11.22
N VAL A 223 11.45 -28.74 -9.98
CA VAL A 223 12.48 -27.85 -9.44
C VAL A 223 13.49 -28.66 -8.62
N ASN A 224 14.78 -28.52 -8.93
CA ASN A 224 15.90 -29.10 -8.18
C ASN A 224 16.84 -27.98 -7.71
N LEU A 225 16.71 -27.56 -6.45
CA LEU A 225 17.54 -26.53 -5.83
C LEU A 225 18.92 -27.08 -5.40
N GLU A 226 19.07 -28.39 -5.25
CA GLU A 226 20.34 -29.04 -4.91
C GLU A 226 21.36 -28.96 -6.05
N ALA A 227 20.89 -28.80 -7.29
CA ALA A 227 21.72 -28.58 -8.47
C ALA A 227 22.26 -27.14 -8.60
N LEU A 228 21.71 -26.17 -7.85
CA LEU A 228 22.12 -24.77 -7.87
C LEU A 228 23.23 -24.56 -6.83
N VAL A 229 24.49 -24.68 -7.27
CA VAL A 229 25.65 -24.75 -6.36
C VAL A 229 26.32 -23.38 -6.18
N LYS A 230 26.26 -22.51 -7.19
CA LYS A 230 26.86 -21.16 -7.18
C LYS A 230 25.77 -20.10 -7.35
N ARG A 231 26.03 -18.88 -6.84
CA ARG A 231 25.12 -17.71 -7.00
C ARG A 231 24.70 -17.49 -8.45
N ALA A 232 25.64 -17.61 -9.38
CA ALA A 232 25.41 -17.51 -10.83
C ALA A 232 24.44 -18.57 -11.40
N ASP A 233 24.26 -19.72 -10.76
CA ASP A 233 23.30 -20.74 -11.20
C ASP A 233 21.85 -20.32 -10.87
N PHE A 234 21.64 -19.62 -9.75
CA PHE A 234 20.34 -19.03 -9.40
C PHE A 234 19.98 -17.86 -10.34
N LEU A 235 20.96 -17.04 -10.74
CA LEU A 235 20.76 -15.95 -11.70
C LEU A 235 20.42 -16.47 -13.11
N LYS A 236 21.04 -17.58 -13.54
CA LYS A 236 20.68 -18.27 -14.80
C LYS A 236 19.28 -18.88 -14.77
N HIS A 237 18.79 -19.24 -13.60
CA HIS A 237 17.47 -19.85 -13.38
C HIS A 237 16.53 -18.90 -12.64
N ILE A 238 16.52 -17.62 -13.05
CA ILE A 238 15.83 -16.54 -12.37
C ILE A 238 14.34 -16.81 -12.10
N GLU A 239 13.65 -17.51 -13.00
CA GLU A 239 12.25 -17.91 -12.82
C GLU A 239 12.04 -18.81 -11.59
N ILE A 240 12.95 -19.75 -11.35
CA ILE A 240 12.93 -20.63 -10.18
C ILE A 240 13.26 -19.82 -8.91
N THR A 241 14.24 -18.92 -9.00
CA THR A 241 14.67 -18.04 -7.90
C THR A 241 13.55 -17.09 -7.46
N ARG A 242 12.87 -16.43 -8.40
CA ARG A 242 11.68 -15.59 -8.16
C ARG A 242 10.55 -16.38 -7.54
N HIS A 243 10.22 -17.54 -8.11
CA HIS A 243 9.14 -18.36 -7.58
C HIS A 243 9.44 -18.89 -6.17
N ALA A 244 10.70 -19.19 -5.86
CA ALA A 244 11.13 -19.54 -4.51
C ALA A 244 10.98 -18.36 -3.53
N ALA A 245 11.33 -17.12 -3.94
CA ALA A 245 11.10 -15.92 -3.13
C ALA A 245 9.59 -15.75 -2.80
N GLU A 246 8.72 -15.82 -3.81
CA GLU A 246 7.27 -15.71 -3.64
C GLU A 246 6.70 -16.78 -2.68
N MET A 247 7.09 -18.04 -2.87
CA MET A 247 6.61 -19.17 -2.06
C MET A 247 7.06 -19.08 -0.60
N MET A 248 8.28 -18.59 -0.36
CA MET A 248 8.78 -18.34 0.99
C MET A 248 8.09 -17.13 1.64
N ALA A 249 7.81 -16.08 0.88
CA ALA A 249 7.12 -14.87 1.35
C ALA A 249 5.64 -15.13 1.70
N LYS A 250 4.92 -15.92 0.89
CA LYS A 250 3.54 -16.35 1.15
C LYS A 250 3.41 -17.43 2.24
N ALA A 251 4.55 -17.97 2.70
CA ALA A 251 4.64 -19.09 3.63
C ALA A 251 3.98 -20.40 3.14
N GLU A 252 3.76 -20.55 1.83
CA GLU A 252 3.17 -21.74 1.19
C GLU A 252 4.14 -22.93 1.11
N MET A 253 5.44 -22.69 1.28
CA MET A 253 6.49 -23.71 1.28
C MET A 253 7.37 -23.63 2.54
N PRO A 254 7.88 -24.76 3.08
CA PRO A 254 7.52 -26.14 2.76
C PRO A 254 6.02 -26.43 3.04
N PRO A 255 5.45 -27.53 2.51
CA PRO A 255 4.04 -27.87 2.79
C PRO A 255 3.84 -28.31 4.25
N GLU A 256 2.59 -28.28 4.72
CA GLU A 256 2.22 -28.53 6.13
C GLU A 256 2.67 -29.91 6.66
N ASP A 257 2.81 -30.92 5.79
CA ASP A 257 3.29 -32.26 6.12
C ASP A 257 4.82 -32.34 6.32
N GLU A 258 5.54 -31.24 6.07
CA GLU A 258 7.00 -31.17 6.14
C GLU A 258 7.50 -30.18 7.21
N LYS A 259 8.78 -30.34 7.60
CA LYS A 259 9.42 -29.52 8.64
C LYS A 259 9.37 -28.04 8.25
N GLN A 260 8.67 -27.24 9.04
CA GLN A 260 8.56 -25.79 8.82
C GLN A 260 9.79 -25.04 9.38
N PRO A 261 10.32 -24.02 8.66
CA PRO A 261 11.25 -23.06 9.22
C PRO A 261 10.56 -22.14 10.22
N THR A 262 11.30 -21.67 11.23
CA THR A 262 10.84 -20.59 12.13
C THR A 262 10.60 -19.29 11.34
N LYS A 263 9.87 -18.33 11.92
CA LYS A 263 9.61 -17.02 11.29
C LYS A 263 10.91 -16.33 10.85
N VAL A 264 11.96 -16.41 11.67
CA VAL A 264 13.28 -15.82 11.37
C VAL A 264 13.97 -16.55 10.21
N GLU A 265 14.01 -17.88 10.21
CA GLU A 265 14.61 -18.66 9.11
C GLU A 265 13.84 -18.49 7.78
N ARG A 266 12.50 -18.41 7.84
CA ARG A 266 11.65 -18.15 6.68
C ARG A 266 11.96 -16.80 6.05
N THR A 267 12.05 -15.76 6.87
CA THR A 267 12.44 -14.41 6.44
C THR A 267 13.84 -14.39 5.85
N LYS A 268 14.82 -15.08 6.46
CA LYS A 268 16.19 -15.22 5.90
C LYS A 268 16.21 -15.88 4.51
N LEU A 269 15.47 -16.97 4.33
CA LEU A 269 15.35 -17.66 3.04
C LEU A 269 14.64 -16.79 1.99
N ALA A 270 13.57 -16.08 2.36
CA ALA A 270 12.86 -15.17 1.46
C ALA A 270 13.78 -14.04 0.97
N TYR A 271 14.49 -13.37 1.90
CA TYR A 271 15.45 -12.31 1.55
C TYR A 271 16.60 -12.81 0.66
N PHE A 272 17.12 -14.02 0.90
CA PHE A 272 18.16 -14.59 0.04
C PHE A 272 17.70 -14.76 -1.41
N PHE A 273 16.48 -15.25 -1.64
CA PHE A 273 15.95 -15.39 -3.01
C PHE A 273 15.57 -14.03 -3.63
N ASP A 274 15.03 -13.10 -2.84
CA ASP A 274 14.67 -11.76 -3.30
C ASP A 274 15.91 -10.92 -3.69
N ASP A 275 16.99 -10.98 -2.90
CA ASP A 275 18.29 -10.35 -3.19
C ASP A 275 18.86 -10.80 -4.55
N LEU A 276 18.74 -12.09 -4.89
CA LEU A 276 19.13 -12.62 -6.20
C LEU A 276 18.23 -12.14 -7.34
N VAL A 277 16.95 -11.89 -7.08
CA VAL A 277 16.03 -11.28 -8.05
C VAL A 277 16.38 -9.82 -8.28
N ASN A 278 16.66 -9.08 -7.20
CA ASN A 278 17.08 -7.68 -7.28
C ASN A 278 18.43 -7.52 -8.01
N GLU A 279 19.40 -8.39 -7.74
CA GLU A 279 20.67 -8.47 -8.48
C GLU A 279 20.44 -8.65 -9.99
N TYR A 280 19.62 -9.64 -10.38
CA TYR A 280 19.30 -9.90 -11.78
C TYR A 280 18.59 -8.71 -12.46
N VAL A 281 17.62 -8.08 -11.77
CA VAL A 281 16.90 -6.93 -12.31
C VAL A 281 17.83 -5.72 -12.49
N GLN A 282 18.78 -5.52 -11.59
CA GLN A 282 19.79 -4.47 -11.70
C GLN A 282 20.80 -4.75 -12.82
N SER A 283 21.21 -6.00 -13.04
CA SER A 283 22.15 -6.37 -14.11
C SER A 283 21.50 -6.41 -15.50
N ASN A 284 20.21 -6.77 -15.57
CA ASN A 284 19.47 -7.03 -16.81
C ASN A 284 18.35 -6.01 -17.03
N MET A 285 18.67 -4.72 -16.92
CA MET A 285 17.75 -3.60 -17.22
C MET A 285 17.37 -3.46 -18.72
N GLU A 286 17.65 -4.45 -19.56
CA GLU A 286 17.03 -4.56 -20.88
C GLU A 286 15.56 -4.95 -20.73
N LEU A 287 14.71 -3.93 -20.60
CA LEU A 287 13.30 -4.07 -20.92
C LEU A 287 13.17 -4.46 -22.39
N GLU A 288 12.92 -5.74 -22.68
CA GLU A 288 12.36 -6.11 -23.97
C GLU A 288 11.13 -5.20 -24.20
N PRO A 289 11.06 -4.48 -25.34
CA PRO A 289 9.97 -3.54 -25.55
C PRO A 289 8.67 -4.33 -25.61
N VAL A 290 7.90 -4.28 -24.52
CA VAL A 290 6.56 -4.86 -24.45
C VAL A 290 5.73 -4.15 -25.51
N VAL A 291 5.60 -4.80 -26.67
CA VAL A 291 4.78 -4.30 -27.77
C VAL A 291 3.34 -4.29 -27.28
N MET A 292 2.89 -3.12 -26.80
CA MET A 292 1.50 -2.90 -26.43
C MET A 292 0.65 -3.15 -27.67
N ARG A 293 0.07 -4.35 -27.72
CA ARG A 293 -0.83 -4.76 -28.79
C ARG A 293 -2.01 -3.80 -28.77
N ARG A 294 -2.32 -3.18 -29.89
CA ARG A 294 -3.52 -2.34 -30.00
C ARG A 294 -4.72 -3.21 -29.69
N LEU A 295 -5.48 -2.86 -28.64
CA LEU A 295 -6.74 -3.51 -28.33
C LEU A 295 -7.62 -3.49 -29.58
N ASN A 296 -8.17 -4.64 -29.94
CA ASN A 296 -9.15 -4.72 -31.00
C ASN A 296 -10.45 -4.02 -30.54
N ARG A 297 -11.34 -3.72 -31.50
CA ARG A 297 -12.58 -2.97 -31.22
C ARG A 297 -13.46 -3.59 -30.13
N TYR A 298 -13.50 -4.91 -30.02
CA TYR A 298 -14.27 -5.62 -28.98
C TYR A 298 -13.55 -5.56 -27.63
N GLU A 299 -12.24 -5.77 -27.60
CA GLU A 299 -11.42 -5.65 -26.38
C GLU A 299 -11.52 -4.24 -25.78
N TYR A 300 -11.42 -3.20 -26.61
CA TYR A 300 -11.60 -1.81 -26.18
C TYR A 300 -13.02 -1.55 -25.67
N ASN A 301 -14.05 -2.02 -26.40
CA ASN A 301 -15.45 -1.82 -26.00
C ASN A 301 -15.79 -2.56 -24.69
N ASN A 302 -15.20 -3.74 -24.46
CA ASN A 302 -15.34 -4.47 -23.20
C ASN A 302 -14.59 -3.78 -22.06
N ALA A 303 -13.31 -3.39 -22.26
CA ALA A 303 -12.54 -2.66 -21.25
C ALA A 303 -13.23 -1.35 -20.82
N VAL A 304 -13.81 -0.59 -21.75
CA VAL A 304 -14.60 0.62 -21.44
C VAL A 304 -15.88 0.28 -20.67
N ARG A 305 -16.57 -0.81 -21.01
CA ARG A 305 -17.78 -1.26 -20.30
C ARG A 305 -17.48 -1.75 -18.89
N ASP A 306 -16.40 -2.50 -18.72
CA ASP A 306 -16.05 -3.11 -17.43
C ASP A 306 -15.48 -2.06 -16.47
N LEU A 307 -14.61 -1.15 -16.96
CA LEU A 307 -14.00 -0.10 -16.16
C LEU A 307 -14.98 1.02 -15.78
N LEU A 308 -15.86 1.44 -16.70
CA LEU A 308 -16.76 2.60 -16.50
C LEU A 308 -18.21 2.20 -16.22
N GLN A 309 -18.53 0.89 -16.23
CA GLN A 309 -19.87 0.31 -16.03
C GLN A 309 -20.96 0.83 -16.97
N LEU A 310 -20.57 1.43 -18.10
CA LEU A 310 -21.48 2.03 -19.06
C LEU A 310 -22.22 0.96 -19.88
N ARG A 311 -23.54 1.12 -20.05
CA ARG A 311 -24.37 0.20 -20.84
C ARG A 311 -24.49 0.67 -22.30
N GLY A 312 -23.72 0.07 -23.20
CA GLY A 312 -23.83 0.32 -24.65
C GLY A 312 -22.68 -0.25 -25.48
N GLU A 313 -22.75 -0.07 -26.80
CA GLU A 313 -21.57 -0.15 -27.68
C GLU A 313 -21.11 1.27 -28.04
N PHE A 314 -19.88 1.62 -27.67
CA PHE A 314 -19.35 2.99 -27.82
C PHE A 314 -18.77 3.24 -29.21
N ILE A 315 -18.46 2.18 -29.96
CA ILE A 315 -17.98 2.25 -31.34
C ILE A 315 -19.10 1.72 -32.24
N ARG A 316 -19.90 2.61 -32.85
CA ARG A 316 -20.92 2.24 -33.84
C ARG A 316 -20.33 2.14 -35.25
N TYR A 317 -20.81 1.19 -36.04
CA TYR A 317 -20.37 1.02 -37.43
C TYR A 317 -20.98 2.12 -38.31
N ARG A 318 -20.16 3.06 -38.81
CA ARG A 318 -20.60 3.96 -39.89
C ARG A 318 -20.63 3.16 -41.18
N ARG A 319 -21.79 2.56 -41.50
CA ARG A 319 -22.02 2.01 -42.85
C ARG A 319 -21.86 3.19 -43.83
N ARG A 320 -20.99 3.01 -44.82
CA ARG A 320 -21.01 3.85 -46.03
C ARG A 320 -22.17 3.41 -46.90
#